data_AF-A0A8T5NLJ9-F1
#
_entry.id   AF-A0A8T5NLJ9-F1
#
_cell.length_a   1.000
_cell.length_b   1.000
_cell.length_c   1.000
_cell.angle_alpha   90.00
_cell.angle_beta   90.00
_cell.angle_gamma   90.00
#
_symmetry.space_group_name_H-M   'P 1'
#
loop_
_entity.id
_entity.type
_entity.pdbx_description
1 polymer ?
#
loop_
_entity_poly.entity_id
_entity_poly.type
_entity_poly.pdbx_seq_one_letter_code
_entity_poly.pdbx_strand_id
1 'polypeptide(L)'
;MIMIPTFVTFSRNVFIPLTNICRNRCGYCGFRRDIGHPEARLLTPSEVADILDRGVQAGCSEALFTFGEHAEEVEGFIPLLNELGYHSIIDYLADMCKLSIQKGLLPHSNPGTLEKDELEKLRSCNASMGLMLETTGIIEAHNGCAGKTPEARLKTIRTAGQLRIPFTTGILVGIGENPSDRVRSIQMIREIHEEFGHIQEVIIQNFIPKPGTGMSSYPPPDMKTMKETVSLARRILPEDVAVQVSPNLISPGELLKCGASDLGGISPETIDYINPESAWPTLMELRAMAGAQLKERLPIYPHYVKKEWYSTEIAHLLRSLSDTEGFRKIY
;
A
#
# COMPACT_ATOMS: atom_id res chain seq x y z
N MET A 1 29.78 2.47 1.24
CA MET A 1 28.81 3.58 1.18
C MET A 1 27.66 3.14 0.29
N ILE A 2 26.41 3.29 0.73
CA ILE A 2 25.25 3.07 -0.14
C ILE A 2 25.26 4.22 -1.17
N MET A 3 25.28 3.91 -2.46
CA MET A 3 25.23 4.94 -3.50
C MET A 3 23.83 5.56 -3.53
N ILE A 4 23.77 6.88 -3.71
CA ILE A 4 22.51 7.57 -3.96
C ILE A 4 22.00 7.11 -5.33
N PRO A 5 20.74 6.66 -5.45
CA PRO A 5 20.21 6.19 -6.73
C PRO A 5 20.17 7.34 -7.74
N THR A 6 20.41 7.02 -9.02
CA THR A 6 20.44 8.01 -10.11
C THR A 6 19.09 8.72 -10.30
N PHE A 7 18.01 8.06 -9.90
CA PHE A 7 16.68 8.62 -9.78
C PHE A 7 15.95 8.02 -8.57
N VAL A 8 14.92 8.72 -8.11
CA VAL A 8 14.01 8.28 -7.06
C VAL A 8 12.62 8.16 -7.65
N THR A 9 11.92 7.07 -7.36
CA THR A 9 10.61 6.78 -7.94
C THR A 9 9.46 7.24 -7.06
N PHE A 10 8.32 7.52 -7.69
CA PHE A 10 7.03 7.79 -7.05
C PHE A 10 5.91 7.41 -8.02
N SER A 11 4.68 7.20 -7.54
CA SER A 11 3.49 7.07 -8.41
C SER A 11 2.47 8.16 -8.10
N ARG A 12 1.60 8.46 -9.06
CA ARG A 12 0.42 9.33 -8.85
C ARG A 12 -0.83 8.47 -8.76
N ASN A 13 -1.51 8.53 -7.62
CA ASN A 13 -2.72 7.77 -7.37
C ASN A 13 -3.91 8.65 -7.01
N VAL A 14 -5.09 8.06 -7.05
CA VAL A 14 -6.24 8.51 -6.30
C VAL A 14 -6.53 7.47 -5.22
N PHE A 15 -6.64 7.93 -3.96
CA PHE A 15 -6.86 7.07 -2.80
C PHE A 15 -8.35 6.83 -2.60
N ILE A 16 -8.78 5.57 -2.63
CA ILE A 16 -10.18 5.16 -2.56
C ILE A 16 -10.38 4.32 -1.29
N PRO A 17 -10.88 4.92 -0.19
CA PRO A 17 -11.17 4.21 1.06
C PRO A 17 -12.50 3.46 0.92
N LEU A 18 -12.52 2.34 0.19
CA LEU A 18 -13.73 1.64 -0.23
C LEU A 18 -14.66 1.32 0.94
N THR A 19 -14.10 0.93 2.09
CA THR A 19 -14.78 0.92 3.39
C THR A 19 -13.79 1.16 4.51
N ASN A 20 -14.20 1.83 5.59
CA ASN A 20 -13.37 1.97 6.79
C ASN A 20 -13.87 1.09 7.96
N ILE A 21 -14.83 0.20 7.69
CA ILE A 21 -15.30 -0.81 8.63
C ILE A 21 -14.33 -2.00 8.59
N CYS A 22 -13.84 -2.42 9.75
CA CYS A 22 -12.76 -3.42 9.84
C CYS A 22 -12.98 -4.35 11.04
N ARG A 23 -12.75 -5.65 10.85
CA ARG A 23 -12.78 -6.63 11.96
C ARG A 23 -11.68 -6.37 12.99
N ASN A 24 -10.52 -5.87 12.53
CA ASN A 24 -9.37 -5.61 13.39
C ASN A 24 -9.54 -4.29 14.15
N ARG A 25 -8.95 -4.18 15.34
CA ARG A 25 -8.93 -2.98 16.21
C ARG A 25 -7.50 -2.60 16.59
N CYS A 26 -6.65 -2.35 15.60
CA CYS A 26 -5.24 -2.08 15.83
C CYS A 26 -5.04 -0.83 16.69
N GLY A 27 -4.16 -0.90 17.70
CA GLY A 27 -3.95 0.15 18.70
C GLY A 27 -3.50 1.50 18.12
N TYR A 28 -2.94 1.52 16.91
CA TYR A 28 -2.47 2.72 16.21
C TYR A 28 -3.41 3.21 15.08
N CYS A 29 -4.46 2.47 14.73
CA CYS A 29 -5.23 2.73 13.51
C CYS A 29 -6.30 3.81 13.73
N GLY A 30 -6.08 4.99 13.16
CA GLY A 30 -7.06 6.09 13.12
C GLY A 30 -8.08 5.98 11.99
N PHE A 31 -7.95 5.02 11.06
CA PHE A 31 -8.82 4.87 9.89
C PHE A 31 -10.14 4.15 10.22
N ARG A 32 -10.07 3.12 11.04
CA ARG A 32 -11.19 2.23 11.36
C ARG A 32 -12.38 2.99 11.97
N ARG A 33 -13.61 2.64 11.57
CA ARG A 33 -14.85 3.05 12.25
C ARG A 33 -15.74 1.85 12.57
N ASP A 34 -16.44 1.95 13.70
CA ASP A 34 -17.51 1.02 14.07
C ASP A 34 -18.79 1.34 13.28
N ILE A 35 -19.61 0.33 13.00
CA ILE A 35 -20.93 0.55 12.39
C ILE A 35 -21.77 1.45 13.31
N GLY A 36 -22.47 2.41 12.70
CA GLY A 36 -23.22 3.45 13.41
C GLY A 36 -22.41 4.72 13.71
N HIS A 37 -21.08 4.71 13.56
CA HIS A 37 -20.30 5.94 13.63
C HIS A 37 -20.61 6.86 12.42
N PRO A 38 -20.72 8.19 12.57
CA PRO A 38 -21.06 9.10 11.47
C PRO A 38 -20.10 9.06 10.26
N GLU A 39 -18.84 8.71 10.54
CA GLU A 39 -17.78 8.56 9.54
C GLU A 39 -17.63 7.12 9.02
N ALA A 40 -18.42 6.15 9.50
CA ALA A 40 -18.41 4.80 8.96
C ALA A 40 -18.96 4.83 7.53
N ARG A 41 -18.20 4.27 6.59
CA ARG A 41 -18.53 4.31 5.16
C ARG A 41 -18.24 2.98 4.49
N LEU A 42 -19.12 2.60 3.57
CA LEU A 42 -18.88 1.74 2.43
C LEU A 42 -19.24 2.60 1.21
N LEU A 43 -18.25 2.95 0.38
CA LEU A 43 -18.48 3.82 -0.77
C LEU A 43 -19.39 3.11 -1.77
N THR A 44 -20.35 3.85 -2.33
CA THR A 44 -21.21 3.40 -3.42
C THR A 44 -20.46 3.41 -4.76
N PRO A 45 -20.94 2.67 -5.80
CA PRO A 45 -20.34 2.72 -7.13
C PRO A 45 -20.26 4.14 -7.73
N SER A 46 -21.24 5.00 -7.44
CA SER A 46 -21.26 6.39 -7.91
C SER A 46 -20.17 7.22 -7.24
N GLU A 47 -20.00 7.10 -5.92
CA GLU A 47 -18.94 7.80 -5.20
C GLU A 47 -17.55 7.35 -5.65
N VAL A 48 -17.38 6.04 -5.89
CA VAL A 48 -16.14 5.51 -6.48
C VAL A 48 -15.93 6.09 -7.89
N ALA A 49 -16.96 6.12 -8.73
CA ALA A 49 -16.86 6.70 -10.07
C ALA A 49 -16.44 8.17 -10.05
N ASP A 50 -17.01 8.97 -9.15
CA ASP A 50 -16.68 10.39 -8.99
C ASP A 50 -15.21 10.58 -8.57
N ILE A 51 -14.73 9.78 -7.62
CA ILE A 51 -13.32 9.82 -7.18
C ILE A 51 -12.39 9.47 -8.35
N LEU A 52 -12.73 8.42 -9.12
CA LEU A 52 -11.96 8.00 -10.29
C LEU A 52 -11.91 9.10 -11.36
N ASP A 53 -13.03 9.77 -11.63
CA ASP A 53 -13.07 10.87 -12.61
C ASP A 53 -12.18 12.04 -12.19
N ARG A 54 -12.18 12.42 -10.91
CA ARG A 54 -11.25 13.45 -10.39
C ARG A 54 -9.80 12.98 -10.49
N GLY A 55 -9.52 11.71 -10.20
CA GLY A 55 -8.18 11.12 -10.35
C GLY A 55 -7.66 11.17 -11.80
N VAL A 56 -8.51 10.87 -12.78
CA VAL A 56 -8.18 10.99 -14.21
C VAL A 56 -7.91 12.44 -14.58
N GLN A 57 -8.78 13.37 -14.17
CA GLN A 57 -8.60 14.80 -14.42
C GLN A 57 -7.31 15.36 -13.81
N ALA A 58 -6.92 14.86 -12.63
CA ALA A 58 -5.68 15.22 -11.98
C ALA A 58 -4.44 14.56 -12.63
N GLY A 59 -4.61 13.62 -13.57
CA GLY A 59 -3.53 12.95 -14.29
C GLY A 59 -2.89 11.79 -13.53
N CYS A 60 -3.64 11.12 -12.64
CA CYS A 60 -3.17 9.93 -11.95
C CYS A 60 -3.03 8.71 -12.89
N SER A 61 -2.29 7.69 -12.46
CA SER A 61 -2.22 6.36 -13.13
C SER A 61 -2.94 5.28 -12.36
N GLU A 62 -3.15 5.50 -11.07
CA GLU A 62 -3.39 4.46 -10.09
C GLU A 62 -4.69 4.74 -9.34
N ALA A 63 -5.55 3.74 -9.27
CA ALA A 63 -6.66 3.68 -8.34
C ALA A 63 -6.23 2.84 -7.14
N LEU A 64 -5.89 3.51 -6.04
CA LEU A 64 -5.42 2.89 -4.81
C LEU A 64 -6.62 2.53 -3.94
N PHE A 65 -7.11 1.29 -4.08
CA PHE A 65 -8.20 0.77 -3.26
C PHE A 65 -7.65 0.33 -1.91
N THR A 66 -8.15 0.94 -0.84
CA THR A 66 -7.83 0.56 0.54
C THR A 66 -9.11 0.42 1.31
N PHE A 67 -9.18 -0.55 2.23
CA PHE A 67 -10.33 -0.64 3.11
C PHE A 67 -10.07 -1.50 4.33
N GLY A 68 -10.99 -1.44 5.29
CA GLY A 68 -10.97 -2.28 6.47
C GLY A 68 -11.10 -3.76 6.12
N GLU A 69 -10.22 -4.55 6.71
CA GLU A 69 -10.10 -5.98 6.43
C GLU A 69 -11.33 -6.76 6.94
N HIS A 70 -11.82 -7.68 6.10
CA HIS A 70 -12.94 -8.59 6.37
C HIS A 70 -14.12 -7.90 7.07
N ALA A 71 -14.56 -6.77 6.51
CA ALA A 71 -15.67 -5.99 7.03
C ALA A 71 -16.96 -6.81 7.20
N GLU A 72 -17.13 -7.88 6.43
CA GLU A 72 -18.23 -8.84 6.47
C GLU A 72 -18.36 -9.59 7.81
N GLU A 73 -17.27 -9.70 8.58
CA GLU A 73 -17.30 -10.25 9.94
C GLU A 73 -17.83 -9.24 10.97
N VAL A 74 -18.00 -7.97 10.60
CA VAL A 74 -18.56 -6.95 11.47
C VAL A 74 -20.08 -6.99 11.40
N GLU A 75 -20.72 -7.19 12.55
CA GLU A 75 -22.17 -7.20 12.68
C GLU A 75 -22.80 -5.93 12.07
N GLY A 76 -23.71 -6.11 11.11
CA GLY A 76 -24.38 -5.03 10.39
C GLY A 76 -23.76 -4.66 9.04
N PHE A 77 -22.60 -5.21 8.67
CA PHE A 77 -21.98 -4.89 7.37
C PHE A 77 -22.67 -5.55 6.18
N ILE A 78 -23.06 -6.83 6.31
CA ILE A 78 -23.70 -7.59 5.23
C ILE A 78 -24.96 -6.90 4.66
N PRO A 79 -25.87 -6.35 5.48
CA PRO A 79 -26.98 -5.54 4.95
C PRO A 79 -26.54 -4.36 4.07
N LEU A 80 -25.51 -3.61 4.47
CA LEU A 80 -24.98 -2.48 3.68
C LEU A 80 -24.42 -2.95 2.33
N LEU A 81 -23.73 -4.10 2.32
CA LEU A 81 -23.19 -4.67 1.10
C LEU A 81 -24.29 -5.21 0.17
N ASN A 82 -25.32 -5.83 0.74
CA ASN A 82 -26.49 -6.33 0.01
C ASN A 82 -27.29 -5.18 -0.65
N GLU A 83 -27.36 -4.00 -0.02
CA GLU A 83 -27.97 -2.80 -0.61
C GLU A 83 -27.26 -2.34 -1.89
N LEU A 84 -25.95 -2.62 -2.01
CA LEU A 84 -25.18 -2.40 -3.23
C LEU A 84 -25.32 -3.55 -4.25
N GLY A 85 -26.02 -4.62 -3.90
CA GLY A 85 -26.21 -5.80 -4.74
C GLY A 85 -25.10 -6.85 -4.65
N TYR A 86 -24.27 -6.82 -3.61
CA TYR A 86 -23.14 -7.74 -3.43
C TYR A 86 -23.30 -8.59 -2.16
N HIS A 87 -22.75 -9.80 -2.21
CA HIS A 87 -22.65 -10.71 -1.05
C HIS A 87 -21.20 -10.95 -0.62
N SER A 88 -20.23 -10.45 -1.41
CA SER A 88 -18.81 -10.49 -1.10
C SER A 88 -18.18 -9.12 -1.33
N ILE A 89 -17.43 -8.62 -0.34
CA ILE A 89 -16.68 -7.36 -0.49
C ILE A 89 -15.60 -7.49 -1.57
N ILE A 90 -15.10 -8.70 -1.80
CA ILE A 90 -14.11 -9.00 -2.83
C ILE A 90 -14.75 -8.98 -4.22
N ASP A 91 -15.99 -9.45 -4.37
CA ASP A 91 -16.73 -9.29 -5.62
C ASP A 91 -17.00 -7.81 -5.92
N TYR A 92 -17.37 -7.05 -4.89
CA TYR A 92 -17.55 -5.60 -5.03
C TYR A 92 -16.25 -4.89 -5.45
N LEU A 93 -15.14 -5.18 -4.76
CA LEU A 93 -13.83 -4.66 -5.13
C LEU A 93 -13.46 -5.03 -6.57
N ALA A 94 -13.69 -6.28 -7.00
CA ALA A 94 -13.34 -6.72 -8.34
C ALA A 94 -14.07 -5.90 -9.42
N ASP A 95 -15.35 -5.57 -9.21
CA ASP A 95 -16.11 -4.73 -10.13
C ASP A 95 -15.70 -3.25 -10.06
N MET A 96 -15.29 -2.74 -8.89
CA MET A 96 -14.71 -1.39 -8.78
C MET A 96 -13.34 -1.28 -9.47
N CYS A 97 -12.52 -2.34 -9.42
CA CYS A 97 -11.28 -2.42 -10.20
C CYS A 97 -11.56 -2.38 -11.71
N LYS A 98 -12.57 -3.11 -12.19
CA LYS A 98 -12.99 -3.06 -13.61
C LYS A 98 -13.45 -1.65 -14.00
N LEU A 99 -14.22 -0.99 -13.15
CA LEU A 99 -14.65 0.40 -13.36
C LEU A 99 -13.45 1.35 -13.47
N SER A 100 -12.43 1.22 -12.61
CA SER A 100 -11.25 2.08 -12.71
C SER A 100 -10.42 1.80 -13.96
N ILE A 101 -10.32 0.54 -14.41
CA ILE A 101 -9.68 0.20 -15.68
C ILE A 101 -10.40 0.88 -16.84
N GLN A 102 -11.75 0.82 -16.88
CA GLN A 102 -12.57 1.47 -17.90
C GLN A 102 -12.37 3.00 -17.92
N LYS A 103 -12.12 3.61 -16.75
CA LYS A 103 -11.80 5.04 -16.63
C LYS A 103 -10.33 5.37 -16.92
N GLY A 104 -9.46 4.38 -17.10
CA GLY A 104 -8.05 4.58 -17.45
C GLY A 104 -7.09 4.64 -16.25
N LEU A 105 -7.49 4.10 -15.09
CA LEU A 105 -6.65 3.98 -13.89
C LEU A 105 -6.36 2.52 -13.56
N LEU A 106 -5.08 2.20 -13.35
CA LEU A 106 -4.61 0.88 -12.98
C LEU A 106 -4.96 0.58 -11.50
N PRO A 107 -5.63 -0.52 -11.19
CA PRO A 107 -5.96 -0.84 -9.80
C PRO A 107 -4.74 -1.31 -9.01
N HIS A 108 -4.60 -0.78 -7.80
CA HIS A 108 -3.76 -1.33 -6.75
C HIS A 108 -4.60 -1.54 -5.49
N SER A 109 -4.71 -2.78 -5.01
CA SER A 109 -5.62 -3.11 -3.90
C SER A 109 -4.89 -3.53 -2.63
N ASN A 110 -5.30 -2.96 -1.49
CA ASN A 110 -4.87 -3.31 -0.14
C ASN A 110 -6.07 -3.76 0.75
N PRO A 111 -6.66 -4.95 0.50
CA PRO A 111 -7.88 -5.40 1.18
C PRO A 111 -7.62 -6.09 2.54
N GLY A 112 -6.36 -6.23 2.95
CA GLY A 112 -5.96 -7.00 4.14
C GLY A 112 -5.62 -8.45 3.78
N THR A 113 -5.70 -9.35 4.76
CA THR A 113 -5.46 -10.79 4.52
C THR A 113 -6.49 -11.36 3.57
N LEU A 114 -6.06 -12.26 2.69
CA LEU A 114 -6.93 -12.91 1.70
C LEU A 114 -6.58 -14.40 1.58
N GLU A 115 -7.59 -15.18 1.24
CA GLU A 115 -7.41 -16.56 0.79
C GLU A 115 -6.99 -16.63 -0.68
N LYS A 116 -6.56 -17.81 -1.12
CA LYS A 116 -5.93 -18.01 -2.43
C LYS A 116 -6.87 -17.67 -3.60
N ASP A 117 -8.12 -18.09 -3.52
CA ASP A 117 -9.15 -17.85 -4.54
C ASP A 117 -9.52 -16.37 -4.64
N GLU A 118 -9.55 -15.65 -3.53
CA GLU A 118 -9.74 -14.20 -3.49
C GLU A 118 -8.57 -13.47 -4.17
N LEU A 119 -7.33 -13.88 -3.89
CA LEU A 119 -6.13 -13.36 -4.57
C LEU A 119 -6.15 -13.67 -6.07
N GLU A 120 -6.52 -14.89 -6.48
CA GLU A 120 -6.66 -15.28 -7.89
C GLU A 120 -7.69 -14.42 -8.62
N LYS A 121 -8.85 -14.16 -7.98
CA LYS A 121 -9.90 -13.30 -8.51
C LYS A 121 -9.38 -11.88 -8.72
N LEU A 122 -8.77 -11.28 -7.70
CA LEU A 122 -8.30 -9.88 -7.76
C LEU A 122 -7.06 -9.69 -8.65
N ARG A 123 -6.21 -10.71 -8.79
CA ARG A 123 -5.09 -10.71 -9.73
C ARG A 123 -5.55 -10.43 -11.16
N SER A 124 -6.75 -10.85 -11.53
CA SER A 124 -7.28 -10.65 -12.89
C SER A 124 -7.53 -9.18 -13.23
N CYS A 125 -7.71 -8.30 -12.23
CA CYS A 125 -8.01 -6.89 -12.45
C CYS A 125 -6.98 -5.93 -11.80
N ASN A 126 -6.05 -6.40 -10.99
CA ASN A 126 -5.05 -5.53 -10.35
C ASN A 126 -3.71 -5.49 -11.10
N ALA A 127 -3.10 -4.30 -11.16
CA ALA A 127 -1.72 -4.14 -11.59
C ALA A 127 -0.73 -4.59 -10.51
N SER A 128 -1.06 -4.31 -9.26
CA SER A 128 -0.34 -4.79 -8.09
C SER A 128 -1.31 -4.87 -6.91
N MET A 129 -0.95 -5.60 -5.87
CA MET A 129 -1.70 -5.67 -4.62
C MET A 129 -0.73 -5.46 -3.46
N GLY A 130 -1.25 -5.16 -2.28
CA GLY A 130 -0.39 -4.98 -1.12
C GLY A 130 -0.99 -5.47 0.19
N LEU A 131 -0.05 -5.79 1.08
CA LEU A 131 -0.29 -6.09 2.47
C LEU A 131 0.97 -5.74 3.25
N MET A 132 0.93 -4.71 4.10
CA MET A 132 2.00 -4.49 5.08
C MET A 132 2.19 -5.75 5.92
N LEU A 133 3.42 -6.14 6.25
CA LEU A 133 3.68 -7.17 7.26
C LEU A 133 3.57 -6.57 8.68
N GLU A 134 3.81 -5.27 8.78
CA GLU A 134 3.89 -4.47 10.01
C GLU A 134 5.04 -4.89 10.91
N THR A 135 4.98 -6.10 11.46
CA THR A 135 6.02 -6.70 12.29
C THR A 135 5.82 -8.21 12.42
N THR A 136 6.89 -8.94 12.65
CA THR A 136 6.85 -10.34 13.11
C THR A 136 6.78 -10.47 14.64
N GLY A 137 6.89 -9.35 15.37
CA GLY A 137 6.78 -9.31 16.81
C GLY A 137 5.34 -9.47 17.28
N ILE A 138 5.14 -10.13 18.42
CA ILE A 138 3.84 -10.19 19.10
C ILE A 138 3.74 -8.97 20.00
N ILE A 139 2.90 -8.01 19.62
CA ILE A 139 2.80 -6.68 20.25
C ILE A 139 1.38 -6.40 20.73
N GLU A 140 1.27 -5.58 21.78
CA GLU A 140 -0.01 -5.19 22.37
C GLU A 140 -0.93 -4.50 21.35
N ALA A 141 -0.37 -3.72 20.42
CA ALA A 141 -1.11 -2.99 19.40
C ALA A 141 -1.94 -3.89 18.47
N HIS A 142 -1.66 -5.20 18.42
CA HIS A 142 -2.36 -6.18 17.59
C HIS A 142 -3.19 -7.18 18.42
N ASN A 143 -3.29 -7.01 19.74
CA ASN A 143 -4.12 -7.87 20.58
C ASN A 143 -5.58 -7.88 20.09
N GLY A 144 -6.14 -9.08 19.91
CA GLY A 144 -7.51 -9.26 19.41
C GLY A 144 -7.70 -8.94 17.91
N CYS A 145 -6.63 -8.70 17.15
CA CYS A 145 -6.69 -8.45 15.71
C CYS A 145 -6.30 -9.71 14.93
N ALA A 146 -7.28 -10.55 14.57
CA ALA A 146 -7.03 -11.82 13.87
C ALA A 146 -6.18 -11.67 12.59
N GLY A 147 -6.41 -10.60 11.84
CA GLY A 147 -5.67 -10.27 10.61
C GLY A 147 -4.27 -9.72 10.78
N LYS A 148 -3.88 -9.44 12.02
CA LYS A 148 -2.58 -8.83 12.35
C LYS A 148 -1.58 -9.82 12.92
N THR A 149 -1.93 -11.11 12.97
CA THR A 149 -0.96 -12.15 13.33
C THR A 149 0.12 -12.25 12.23
N PRO A 150 1.41 -12.33 12.59
CA PRO A 150 2.48 -12.49 11.60
C PRO A 150 2.24 -13.65 10.64
N GLU A 151 1.74 -14.78 11.14
CA GLU A 151 1.48 -15.99 10.37
C GLU A 151 0.46 -15.76 9.25
N ALA A 152 -0.68 -15.11 9.54
CA ALA A 152 -1.72 -14.85 8.55
C ALA A 152 -1.24 -13.90 7.44
N ARG A 153 -0.47 -12.88 7.81
CA ARG A 153 0.05 -11.89 6.86
C ARG A 153 1.13 -12.50 5.97
N LEU A 154 2.07 -13.24 6.55
CA LEU A 154 3.08 -13.99 5.80
C LEU A 154 2.46 -15.06 4.89
N LYS A 155 1.38 -15.73 5.32
CA LYS A 155 0.62 -16.66 4.46
C LYS A 155 0.07 -15.93 3.23
N THR A 156 -0.56 -14.76 3.41
CA THR A 156 -1.11 -13.97 2.30
C THR A 156 -0.01 -13.53 1.33
N ILE A 157 1.10 -12.98 1.85
CA ILE A 157 2.23 -12.52 1.02
C ILE A 157 2.83 -13.70 0.23
N ARG A 158 3.05 -14.87 0.87
CA ARG A 158 3.52 -16.08 0.15
C ARG A 158 2.56 -16.52 -0.93
N THR A 159 1.26 -16.50 -0.65
CA THR A 159 0.22 -16.92 -1.60
C THR A 159 0.19 -15.98 -2.81
N ALA A 160 0.35 -14.67 -2.61
CA ALA A 160 0.52 -13.72 -3.71
C ALA A 160 1.74 -14.04 -4.59
N GLY A 161 2.85 -14.47 -3.98
CA GLY A 161 4.04 -14.95 -4.68
C GLY A 161 3.81 -16.19 -5.52
N GLN A 162 3.11 -17.20 -4.97
CA GLN A 162 2.72 -18.40 -5.71
C GLN A 162 1.87 -18.08 -6.95
N LEU A 163 1.09 -17.00 -6.87
CA LEU A 163 0.22 -16.53 -7.93
C LEU A 163 0.90 -15.53 -8.89
N ARG A 164 2.17 -15.17 -8.67
CA ARG A 164 2.91 -14.17 -9.48
C ARG A 164 2.20 -12.82 -9.52
N ILE A 165 1.73 -12.36 -8.37
CA ILE A 165 1.15 -11.02 -8.21
C ILE A 165 2.27 -10.06 -7.82
N PRO A 166 2.57 -8.98 -8.60
CA PRO A 166 3.45 -7.92 -8.14
C PRO A 166 2.94 -7.31 -6.84
N PHE A 167 3.76 -7.31 -5.79
CA PHE A 167 3.25 -7.13 -4.43
C PHE A 167 4.01 -6.10 -3.61
N THR A 168 3.25 -5.28 -2.90
CA THR A 168 3.74 -4.29 -1.95
C THR A 168 3.61 -4.82 -0.53
N THR A 169 4.69 -4.71 0.25
CA THR A 169 4.64 -5.01 1.68
C THR A 169 5.54 -4.05 2.44
N GLY A 170 5.75 -4.26 3.74
CA GLY A 170 6.54 -3.36 4.56
C GLY A 170 6.39 -3.61 6.04
N ILE A 171 7.14 -2.84 6.82
CA ILE A 171 7.06 -2.83 8.28
C ILE A 171 6.65 -1.46 8.78
N LEU A 172 6.02 -1.45 9.95
CA LEU A 172 5.67 -0.23 10.66
C LEU A 172 6.59 -0.13 11.88
N VAL A 173 7.30 1.00 11.97
CA VAL A 173 8.36 1.24 12.96
C VAL A 173 7.79 2.07 14.10
N GLY A 174 7.93 1.60 15.33
CA GLY A 174 7.49 2.30 16.54
C GLY A 174 6.09 1.92 17.04
N ILE A 175 5.62 0.71 16.75
CA ILE A 175 4.33 0.19 17.24
C ILE A 175 4.46 -0.76 18.43
N GLY A 176 5.65 -0.83 19.04
CA GLY A 176 5.97 -1.71 20.16
C GLY A 176 6.86 -2.89 19.77
N GLU A 177 7.26 -2.98 18.50
CA GLU A 177 8.24 -3.95 18.04
C GLU A 177 9.64 -3.61 18.57
N ASN A 178 10.44 -4.63 18.87
CA ASN A 178 11.84 -4.45 19.26
C ASN A 178 12.76 -4.44 18.01
N PRO A 179 14.03 -4.02 18.13
CA PRO A 179 14.95 -3.98 16.99
C PRO A 179 15.15 -5.33 16.28
N SER A 180 15.12 -6.46 17.02
CA SER A 180 15.22 -7.79 16.40
C SER A 180 13.98 -8.17 15.59
N ASP A 181 12.80 -7.71 15.97
CA ASP A 181 11.58 -7.92 15.19
C ASP A 181 11.69 -7.25 13.82
N ARG A 182 12.29 -6.05 13.74
CA ARG A 182 12.52 -5.35 12.46
C ARG A 182 13.46 -6.15 11.56
N VAL A 183 14.57 -6.64 12.11
CA VAL A 183 15.53 -7.49 11.37
C VAL A 183 14.81 -8.74 10.84
N ARG A 184 14.12 -9.46 11.73
CA ARG A 184 13.40 -10.69 11.38
C ARG A 184 12.33 -10.45 10.32
N SER A 185 11.54 -9.39 10.47
CA SER A 185 10.49 -9.04 9.50
C SER A 185 11.06 -8.80 8.11
N ILE A 186 12.14 -8.02 8.00
CA ILE A 186 12.80 -7.74 6.72
C ILE A 186 13.45 -9.01 6.15
N GLN A 187 14.04 -9.88 6.99
CA GLN A 187 14.58 -11.17 6.55
C GLN A 187 13.48 -12.09 5.99
N MET A 188 12.34 -12.19 6.65
CA MET A 188 11.22 -13.02 6.16
C MET A 188 10.65 -12.48 4.85
N ILE A 189 10.57 -11.15 4.69
CA ILE A 189 10.20 -10.53 3.41
C ILE A 189 11.21 -10.88 2.31
N ARG A 190 12.52 -10.78 2.61
CA ARG A 190 13.59 -11.19 1.69
C ARG A 190 13.44 -12.64 1.29
N GLU A 191 13.31 -13.58 2.23
CA GLU A 191 13.19 -15.01 1.96
C GLU A 191 12.02 -15.32 1.02
N ILE A 192 10.87 -14.69 1.27
CA ILE A 192 9.68 -14.82 0.42
C ILE A 192 9.95 -14.25 -0.99
N HIS A 193 10.64 -13.12 -1.10
CA HIS A 193 10.99 -12.58 -2.41
C HIS A 193 12.06 -13.42 -3.12
N GLU A 194 13.04 -13.99 -2.43
CA GLU A 194 14.01 -14.91 -3.04
C GLU A 194 13.34 -16.19 -3.58
N GLU A 195 12.29 -16.66 -2.91
CA GLU A 195 11.51 -17.83 -3.35
C GLU A 195 10.62 -17.53 -4.56
N PHE A 196 9.90 -16.40 -4.56
CA PHE A 196 8.84 -16.14 -5.55
C PHE A 196 9.10 -14.97 -6.49
N GLY A 197 10.04 -14.07 -6.17
CA GLY A 197 10.47 -12.94 -6.99
C GLY A 197 9.38 -11.91 -7.30
N HIS A 198 8.40 -11.74 -6.39
CA HIS A 198 7.15 -11.00 -6.64
C HIS A 198 7.00 -9.68 -5.89
N ILE A 199 7.75 -9.51 -4.79
CA ILE A 199 7.72 -8.28 -4.00
C ILE A 199 8.43 -7.17 -4.78
N GLN A 200 7.75 -6.05 -4.99
CA GLN A 200 8.28 -4.92 -5.76
C GLN A 200 8.87 -3.83 -4.87
N GLU A 201 8.24 -3.61 -3.71
CA GLU A 201 8.61 -2.57 -2.77
C GLU A 201 8.40 -3.04 -1.33
N VAL A 202 9.26 -2.55 -0.44
CA VAL A 202 9.17 -2.71 1.01
C VAL A 202 9.11 -1.34 1.64
N ILE A 203 7.96 -1.04 2.24
CA ILE A 203 7.69 0.23 2.91
C ILE A 203 8.29 0.20 4.31
N ILE A 204 9.15 1.16 4.63
CA ILE A 204 9.64 1.41 5.99
C ILE A 204 8.90 2.64 6.51
N GLN A 205 7.74 2.41 7.13
CA GLN A 205 6.86 3.48 7.58
C GLN A 205 7.07 3.75 9.07
N ASN A 206 7.18 5.01 9.45
CA ASN A 206 7.12 5.41 10.86
C ASN A 206 5.68 5.42 11.39
N PHE A 207 5.50 4.99 12.63
CA PHE A 207 4.27 5.22 13.37
C PHE A 207 4.06 6.72 13.60
N ILE A 208 2.80 7.17 13.43
CA ILE A 208 2.33 8.50 13.80
C ILE A 208 1.16 8.31 14.79
N PRO A 209 1.25 8.88 16.01
CA PRO A 209 0.18 8.79 16.99
C PRO A 209 -1.11 9.45 16.48
N LYS A 210 -2.25 8.77 16.68
CA LYS A 210 -3.56 9.25 16.25
C LYS A 210 -4.46 9.52 17.45
N PRO A 211 -5.13 10.69 17.51
CA PRO A 211 -6.13 10.95 18.54
C PRO A 211 -7.20 9.86 18.59
N GLY A 212 -7.63 9.50 19.80
CA GLY A 212 -8.69 8.48 20.00
C GLY A 212 -8.25 7.03 19.80
N THR A 213 -6.97 6.77 19.53
CA THR A 213 -6.42 5.40 19.43
C THR A 213 -5.74 4.98 20.73
N GLY A 214 -5.60 3.67 20.97
CA GLY A 214 -4.94 3.14 22.17
C GLY A 214 -3.47 3.55 22.29
N MET A 215 -2.85 3.96 21.19
CA MET A 215 -1.46 4.41 21.12
C MET A 215 -1.31 5.93 20.95
N SER A 216 -2.36 6.72 21.21
CA SER A 216 -2.33 8.17 20.98
C SER A 216 -1.25 8.91 21.78
N SER A 217 -0.78 8.32 22.90
CA SER A 217 0.26 8.88 23.77
C SER A 217 1.66 8.32 23.52
N TYR A 218 1.82 7.35 22.61
CA TYR A 218 3.11 6.75 22.32
C TYR A 218 3.95 7.70 21.47
N PRO A 219 5.28 7.76 21.64
CA PRO A 219 6.12 8.59 20.78
C PRO A 219 6.30 7.96 19.40
N PRO A 220 6.35 8.75 18.31
CA PRO A 220 6.81 8.26 17.01
C PRO A 220 8.30 7.86 17.08
N PRO A 221 8.79 6.96 16.21
CA PRO A 221 10.22 6.66 16.15
C PRO A 221 11.02 7.89 15.71
N ASP A 222 12.23 8.06 16.27
CA ASP A 222 13.10 9.15 15.90
C ASP A 222 13.78 8.94 14.53
N MET A 223 14.35 10.00 13.97
CA MET A 223 15.05 9.95 12.69
C MET A 223 16.23 8.96 12.70
N LYS A 224 16.92 8.81 13.84
CA LYS A 224 18.01 7.84 13.97
C LYS A 224 17.50 6.42 13.76
N THR A 225 16.41 6.05 14.42
CA THR A 225 15.75 4.76 14.29
C THR A 225 15.31 4.48 12.87
N MET A 226 14.75 5.49 12.19
CA MET A 226 14.33 5.36 10.79
C MET A 226 15.52 5.18 9.86
N LYS A 227 16.60 5.96 10.01
CA LYS A 227 17.83 5.82 9.22
C LYS A 227 18.47 4.45 9.39
N GLU A 228 18.52 3.93 10.61
CA GLU A 228 19.04 2.60 10.92
C GLU A 228 18.19 1.51 10.24
N THR A 229 16.86 1.63 10.32
CA THR A 229 15.93 0.65 9.74
C THR A 229 15.94 0.67 8.21
N VAL A 230 16.00 1.85 7.58
CA VAL A 230 16.14 1.98 6.11
C VAL A 230 17.49 1.43 5.64
N SER A 231 18.58 1.75 6.35
CA SER A 231 19.91 1.20 6.03
C SER A 231 19.96 -0.32 6.18
N LEU A 232 19.26 -0.86 7.17
CA LEU A 232 19.10 -2.29 7.38
C LEU A 232 18.31 -2.93 6.24
N ALA A 233 17.16 -2.35 5.89
CA ALA A 233 16.32 -2.82 4.78
C ALA A 233 17.11 -2.88 3.47
N ARG A 234 17.84 -1.81 3.13
CA ARG A 234 18.63 -1.79 1.90
C ARG A 234 19.74 -2.84 1.86
N ARG A 235 20.36 -3.15 3.01
CA ARG A 235 21.41 -4.19 3.12
C ARG A 235 20.86 -5.61 3.02
N ILE A 236 19.65 -5.86 3.52
CA ILE A 236 19.06 -7.20 3.55
C ILE A 236 18.34 -7.49 2.23
N LEU A 237 17.55 -6.54 1.72
CA LEU A 237 16.68 -6.76 0.58
C LEU A 237 17.48 -6.82 -0.74
N PRO A 238 17.08 -7.71 -1.68
CA PRO A 238 17.64 -7.74 -3.03
C PRO A 238 17.51 -6.41 -3.77
N GLU A 239 18.44 -6.11 -4.68
CA GLU A 239 18.54 -4.80 -5.33
C GLU A 239 17.29 -4.42 -6.15
N ASP A 240 16.57 -5.40 -6.68
CA ASP A 240 15.35 -5.24 -7.46
C ASP A 240 14.09 -5.00 -6.59
N VAL A 241 14.22 -5.06 -5.26
CA VAL A 241 13.20 -4.62 -4.31
C VAL A 241 13.46 -3.17 -3.91
N ALA A 242 12.51 -2.29 -4.20
CA ALA A 242 12.59 -0.90 -3.78
C ALA A 242 12.39 -0.75 -2.27
N VAL A 243 13.12 0.17 -1.66
CA VAL A 243 12.89 0.57 -0.26
C VAL A 243 12.13 1.90 -0.29
N GLN A 244 10.86 1.85 0.13
CA GLN A 244 9.96 3.00 0.12
C GLN A 244 9.93 3.69 1.49
N VAL A 245 9.91 5.02 1.47
CA VAL A 245 9.60 5.87 2.63
C VAL A 245 8.52 6.89 2.28
N SER A 246 7.65 7.24 3.22
CA SER A 246 6.51 8.13 2.96
C SER A 246 6.89 9.59 3.23
N PRO A 247 6.97 10.46 2.20
CA PRO A 247 7.49 11.82 2.34
C PRO A 247 6.56 12.77 3.12
N ASN A 248 5.27 12.43 3.24
CA ASN A 248 4.31 13.17 4.07
C ASN A 248 4.43 12.86 5.57
N LEU A 249 5.06 11.73 5.94
CA LEU A 249 5.17 11.28 7.34
C LEU A 249 6.54 11.56 7.95
N ILE A 250 7.58 11.63 7.13
CA ILE A 250 8.95 11.91 7.55
C ILE A 250 9.75 12.54 6.41
N SER A 251 10.63 13.48 6.73
CA SER A 251 11.52 14.10 5.73
C SER A 251 12.41 13.05 5.08
N PRO A 252 12.29 12.79 3.76
CA PRO A 252 12.91 11.62 3.14
C PRO A 252 14.40 11.82 2.83
N GLY A 253 14.90 13.06 2.81
CA GLY A 253 16.25 13.37 2.31
C GLY A 253 17.39 12.64 3.03
N GLU A 254 17.27 12.41 4.34
CA GLU A 254 18.24 11.59 5.08
C GLU A 254 18.06 10.08 4.85
N LEU A 255 16.82 9.65 4.62
CA LEU A 255 16.50 8.24 4.39
C LEU A 255 16.91 7.78 2.98
N LEU A 256 16.84 8.66 1.98
CA LEU A 256 17.37 8.42 0.64
C LEU A 256 18.89 8.16 0.67
N LYS A 257 19.63 8.89 1.51
CA LYS A 257 21.07 8.64 1.75
C LYS A 257 21.34 7.30 2.46
N CYS A 258 20.32 6.74 3.11
CA CYS A 258 20.37 5.43 3.75
C CYS A 258 19.92 4.28 2.83
N GLY A 259 19.53 4.56 1.58
CA GLY A 259 19.17 3.54 0.59
C GLY A 259 17.68 3.43 0.26
N ALA A 260 16.84 4.33 0.79
CA ALA A 260 15.51 4.49 0.21
C ALA A 260 15.63 4.95 -1.25
N SER A 261 14.75 4.42 -2.10
CA SER A 261 14.76 4.64 -3.55
C SER A 261 13.39 4.99 -4.11
N ASP A 262 12.35 4.95 -3.27
CA ASP A 262 10.98 5.20 -3.64
C ASP A 262 10.27 6.08 -2.59
N LEU A 263 9.45 7.02 -3.04
CA LEU A 263 8.70 7.96 -2.21
C LEU A 263 7.19 7.62 -2.14
N GLY A 264 6.81 6.45 -2.65
CA GLY A 264 5.45 5.92 -2.63
C GLY A 264 4.51 6.57 -3.63
N GLY A 265 3.23 6.23 -3.46
CA GLY A 265 2.14 6.84 -4.20
C GLY A 265 1.68 8.15 -3.57
N ILE A 266 1.62 9.21 -4.37
CA ILE A 266 1.21 10.55 -3.96
C ILE A 266 -0.11 10.90 -4.65
N SER A 267 -1.11 11.34 -3.88
CA SER A 267 -2.36 11.79 -4.45
C SER A 267 -2.40 13.32 -4.57
N PRO A 268 -2.61 13.87 -5.77
CA PRO A 268 -2.84 15.30 -5.97
C PRO A 268 -4.28 15.74 -5.62
N GLU A 269 -5.18 14.79 -5.36
CA GLU A 269 -6.64 15.03 -5.33
C GLU A 269 -7.29 14.61 -4.01
N THR A 270 -6.94 13.42 -3.51
CA THR A 270 -7.50 12.87 -2.27
C THR A 270 -6.49 12.96 -1.14
N ILE A 271 -6.95 13.17 0.09
CA ILE A 271 -6.10 13.09 1.28
C ILE A 271 -5.56 11.68 1.51
N ASP A 272 -4.55 11.56 2.38
CA ASP A 272 -4.18 10.27 2.97
C ASP A 272 -5.24 9.92 4.03
N TYR A 273 -6.16 8.99 3.73
CA TYR A 273 -7.21 8.61 4.69
C TYR A 273 -6.68 7.79 5.88
N ILE A 274 -5.43 7.30 5.81
CA ILE A 274 -4.76 6.62 6.93
C ILE A 274 -4.09 7.66 7.84
N ASN A 275 -3.53 8.72 7.26
CA ASN A 275 -2.91 9.85 7.96
C ASN A 275 -3.49 11.20 7.51
N PRO A 276 -4.77 11.49 7.83
CA PRO A 276 -5.44 12.69 7.31
C PRO A 276 -4.81 13.99 7.81
N GLU A 277 -4.02 13.94 8.87
CA GLU A 277 -3.26 15.08 9.41
C GLU A 277 -1.96 15.37 8.64
N SER A 278 -1.56 14.49 7.71
CA SER A 278 -0.30 14.54 6.97
C SER A 278 -0.55 14.66 5.46
N ALA A 279 -0.72 15.90 4.99
CA ALA A 279 -0.98 16.19 3.59
C ALA A 279 0.11 15.65 2.65
N TRP A 280 -0.32 15.22 1.45
CA TRP A 280 0.60 14.83 0.39
C TRP A 280 1.46 16.02 -0.07
N PRO A 281 2.78 15.83 -0.29
CA PRO A 281 3.59 16.86 -0.90
C PRO A 281 3.17 17.08 -2.35
N THR A 282 3.22 18.34 -2.80
CA THR A 282 3.13 18.67 -4.22
C THR A 282 4.31 18.08 -4.98
N LEU A 283 4.19 17.93 -6.30
CA LEU A 283 5.30 17.44 -7.14
C LEU A 283 6.54 18.34 -7.04
N MET A 284 6.36 19.65 -6.84
CA MET A 284 7.46 20.60 -6.65
C MET A 284 8.19 20.36 -5.32
N GLU A 285 7.45 20.17 -4.23
CA GLU A 285 8.03 19.83 -2.92
C GLU A 285 8.73 18.47 -2.97
N LEU A 286 8.11 17.47 -3.61
CA LEU A 286 8.70 16.14 -3.78
C LEU A 286 10.05 16.21 -4.51
N ARG A 287 10.15 17.04 -5.57
CA ARG A 287 11.42 17.28 -6.30
C ARG A 287 12.47 17.90 -5.39
N ALA A 288 12.09 18.87 -4.56
CA ALA A 288 12.99 19.51 -3.61
C ALA A 288 13.47 18.54 -2.53
N MET A 289 12.60 17.65 -2.04
CA MET A 289 12.91 16.66 -1.02
C MET A 289 13.80 15.51 -1.52
N ALA A 290 13.64 15.09 -2.79
CA ALA A 290 14.33 13.94 -3.34
C ALA A 290 15.84 14.14 -3.48
N GLY A 291 16.29 15.36 -3.80
CA GLY A 291 17.71 15.65 -4.04
C GLY A 291 18.33 14.87 -5.22
N ALA A 292 17.49 14.23 -6.04
CA ALA A 292 17.83 13.44 -7.21
C ALA A 292 16.72 13.58 -8.27
N GLN A 293 16.96 13.06 -9.49
CA GLN A 293 15.93 13.06 -10.52
C GLN A 293 14.70 12.25 -10.05
N LEU A 294 13.51 12.83 -10.13
CA LEU A 294 12.28 12.06 -9.92
C LEU A 294 11.88 11.35 -11.20
N LYS A 295 11.48 10.09 -11.06
CA LYS A 295 10.92 9.30 -12.16
C LYS A 295 9.57 8.72 -11.74
N GLU A 296 8.52 9.10 -12.46
CA GLU A 296 7.19 8.56 -12.18
C GLU A 296 7.12 7.10 -12.65
N ARG A 297 6.61 6.22 -11.78
CA ARG A 297 6.33 4.81 -12.07
C ARG A 297 4.83 4.55 -12.05
N LEU A 298 4.45 3.40 -12.60
CA LEU A 298 3.10 2.84 -12.46
C LEU A 298 2.99 2.09 -11.10
N PRO A 299 1.78 1.71 -10.66
CA PRO A 299 1.60 0.87 -9.46
C PRO A 299 2.23 -0.52 -9.59
N ILE A 300 2.55 -0.95 -10.81
CA ILE A 300 3.36 -2.13 -11.12
C ILE A 300 4.76 -1.67 -11.54
N TYR A 301 5.80 -2.26 -10.94
CA TYR A 301 7.17 -1.82 -11.20
C TYR A 301 7.68 -2.22 -12.59
N PRO A 302 8.63 -1.45 -13.17
CA PRO A 302 9.10 -1.63 -14.54
C PRO A 302 9.56 -3.05 -14.92
N HIS A 303 10.22 -3.76 -14.02
CA HIS A 303 10.67 -5.14 -14.30
C HIS A 303 9.51 -6.13 -14.37
N TYR A 304 8.43 -5.93 -13.60
CA TYR A 304 7.21 -6.73 -13.71
C TYR A 304 6.39 -6.40 -14.96
N VAL A 305 6.43 -5.14 -15.41
CA VAL A 305 5.89 -4.75 -16.73
C VAL A 305 6.61 -5.53 -17.83
N LYS A 306 7.96 -5.54 -17.81
CA LYS A 306 8.78 -6.25 -18.80
C LYS A 306 8.60 -7.78 -18.74
N LYS A 307 8.35 -8.35 -17.56
CA LYS A 307 8.08 -9.79 -17.38
C LYS A 307 6.63 -10.19 -17.73
N GLU A 308 5.76 -9.23 -18.05
CA GLU A 308 4.33 -9.44 -18.27
C GLU A 308 3.60 -10.07 -17.07
N TRP A 309 3.93 -9.64 -15.85
CA TRP A 309 3.28 -10.10 -14.61
C TRP A 309 1.98 -9.36 -14.34
N TYR A 310 1.06 -9.42 -15.29
CA TYR A 310 -0.25 -8.79 -15.24
C TYR A 310 -1.25 -9.56 -16.10
N SER A 311 -2.54 -9.32 -15.88
CA SER A 311 -3.60 -9.98 -16.64
C SER A 311 -3.82 -9.36 -18.02
N THR A 312 -4.50 -10.10 -18.90
CA THR A 312 -4.94 -9.60 -20.20
C THR A 312 -5.93 -8.43 -20.07
N GLU A 313 -6.72 -8.38 -19.01
CA GLU A 313 -7.68 -7.30 -18.71
C GLU A 313 -6.99 -5.93 -18.66
N ILE A 314 -5.85 -5.83 -17.96
CA ILE A 314 -5.13 -4.56 -17.77
C ILE A 314 -4.03 -4.31 -18.80
N ALA A 315 -3.71 -5.30 -19.64
CA ALA A 315 -2.58 -5.23 -20.58
C ALA A 315 -2.67 -4.03 -21.54
N HIS A 316 -3.87 -3.73 -22.05
CA HIS A 316 -4.07 -2.62 -22.98
C HIS A 316 -3.78 -1.26 -22.31
N LEU A 317 -4.33 -1.05 -21.11
CA LEU A 317 -4.16 0.17 -20.34
C LEU A 317 -2.70 0.33 -19.92
N LEU A 318 -2.08 -0.74 -19.41
CA LEU A 318 -0.68 -0.73 -19.01
C LEU A 318 0.23 -0.33 -20.16
N ARG A 319 0.07 -0.93 -21.35
CA ARG A 319 0.85 -0.59 -22.55
C ARG A 319 0.66 0.87 -23.00
N SER A 320 -0.53 1.42 -22.78
CA SER A 320 -0.81 2.84 -23.10
C SER A 320 -0.16 3.82 -22.11
N LEU A 321 0.03 3.39 -20.86
CA LEU A 321 0.56 4.20 -19.78
C LEU A 321 2.07 4.02 -19.57
N SER A 322 2.67 2.92 -20.04
CA SER A 322 4.09 2.63 -19.86
C SER A 322 4.96 3.09 -21.03
N ASP A 323 6.17 3.57 -20.74
CA ASP A 323 7.23 3.72 -21.73
C ASP A 323 7.91 2.37 -22.05
N THR A 324 8.92 2.37 -22.93
CA THR A 324 9.67 1.14 -23.30
C THR A 324 10.45 0.54 -22.13
N GLU A 325 10.73 1.34 -21.10
CA GLU A 325 11.41 0.91 -19.90
C GLU A 325 10.45 0.40 -18.82
N GLY A 326 9.13 0.53 -19.00
CA GLY A 326 8.11 0.12 -18.04
C GLY A 326 7.75 1.19 -17.00
N PHE A 327 8.25 2.42 -17.14
CA PHE A 327 7.88 3.56 -16.29
C PHE A 327 6.66 4.30 -16.83
N ARG A 328 6.09 5.23 -16.06
CA ARG A 328 4.98 6.06 -16.54
C ARG A 328 5.46 6.89 -17.73
N LYS A 329 4.74 6.77 -18.85
CA LYS A 329 4.95 7.56 -20.05
C LYS A 329 4.62 9.03 -19.78
N ILE A 330 5.57 9.91 -20.10
CA ILE A 330 5.40 11.35 -20.05
C ILE A 330 4.98 11.81 -21.45
N TYR A 331 3.87 12.53 -21.55
CA TYR A 331 3.37 13.17 -22.78
C TYR A 331 3.82 14.62 -22.84
#